data_AF-A0A9E3B4S8-F1
#
_entry.id   AF-A0A9E3B4S8-F1
#
_cell.length_a   1.000
_cell.length_b   1.000
_cell.length_c   1.000
_cell.angle_alpha   90.00
_cell.angle_beta   90.00
_cell.angle_gamma   90.00
#
_symmetry.space_group_name_H-M   'P 1'
#
loop_
_entity.id
_entity.type
_entity.pdbx_description
1 polymer ?
#
loop_
_entity_poly.entity_id
_entity_poly.type
_entity_poly.pdbx_seq_one_letter_code
_entity_poly.pdbx_strand_id
1 'polypeptide(L)'
;MSLTTEAIWEAFHVPLYGFIRRRVSDETVAEDLLQEVFLKIHQHGEELRDAKKLESWIYRITRNAIIDFYRSVRPTSSLDAPGVVELPEELSDDDIVSELLPCVRAMVNGLSEQDRQAIVLTEYQGLTQKEYGEHVGL
;
A
#
# COMPACT_ATOMS: atom_id res chain seq x y z
N MET A 1 -11.52 -3.50 21.20
CA MET A 1 -12.50 -2.77 20.37
C MET A 1 -12.70 -3.62 19.13
N SER A 2 -13.90 -4.15 18.90
CA SER A 2 -14.20 -4.87 17.66
C SER A 2 -14.14 -3.88 16.50
N LEU A 3 -13.31 -4.17 15.51
CA LEU A 3 -13.30 -3.43 14.24
C LEU A 3 -14.57 -3.81 13.48
N THR A 4 -15.54 -2.90 13.47
CA THR A 4 -16.80 -3.14 12.77
C THR A 4 -16.61 -2.90 11.29
N THR A 5 -17.23 -3.75 10.46
CA THR A 5 -17.14 -3.66 9.00
C THR A 5 -17.65 -2.32 8.48
N GLU A 6 -18.65 -1.74 9.14
CA GLU A 6 -19.20 -0.43 8.85
C GLU A 6 -18.15 0.68 8.99
N ALA A 7 -17.31 0.63 10.04
CA ALA A 7 -16.26 1.64 10.25
C ALA A 7 -15.17 1.53 9.18
N ILE A 8 -14.85 0.31 8.75
CA ILE A 8 -13.89 0.08 7.67
C ILE A 8 -14.48 0.56 6.34
N TRP A 9 -15.77 0.32 6.10
CA TRP A 9 -16.47 0.80 4.91
C TRP A 9 -16.36 2.31 4.77
N GLU A 10 -16.76 3.06 5.79
CA GLU A 10 -16.71 4.53 5.77
C GLU A 10 -15.31 5.07 5.47
N ALA A 11 -14.27 4.46 6.04
CA ALA A 11 -12.90 4.91 5.85
C ALA A 11 -12.29 4.49 4.50
N PHE A 12 -12.63 3.30 3.97
CA PHE A 12 -11.87 2.68 2.88
C PHE A 12 -12.65 2.49 1.57
N HIS A 13 -13.98 2.62 1.52
CA HIS A 13 -14.72 2.31 0.28
C HIS A 13 -14.30 3.21 -0.90
N VAL A 14 -14.20 4.54 -0.70
CA VAL A 14 -13.76 5.48 -1.76
C VAL A 14 -12.32 5.22 -2.20
N PRO A 15 -11.30 5.19 -1.31
CA PRO A 15 -9.92 4.98 -1.73
C PRO A 15 -9.70 3.60 -2.37
N LEU A 16 -10.34 2.54 -1.86
CA LEU A 16 -10.23 1.21 -2.46
C LEU A 16 -10.90 1.13 -3.81
N TYR A 17 -12.08 1.73 -3.98
CA TYR A 17 -12.73 1.82 -5.29
C TYR A 17 -11.83 2.54 -6.30
N GLY A 18 -11.25 3.68 -5.93
CA GLY A 18 -10.28 4.39 -6.77
C GLY A 18 -9.04 3.55 -7.09
N PHE A 19 -8.53 2.80 -6.12
CA PHE A 19 -7.40 1.90 -6.30
C PHE A 19 -7.70 0.76 -7.28
N ILE A 20 -8.91 0.18 -7.21
CA ILE A 20 -9.39 -0.88 -8.11
C ILE A 20 -9.62 -0.29 -9.51
N ARG A 21 -10.32 0.84 -9.65
CA ARG A 21 -10.64 1.48 -10.94
C ARG A 21 -9.41 1.89 -11.76
N ARG A 22 -8.29 2.23 -11.11
CA ARG A 22 -7.00 2.47 -11.79
C ARG A 22 -6.42 1.21 -12.44
N ARG A 23 -6.84 0.02 -11.99
CA ARG A 23 -6.34 -1.29 -12.44
C ARG A 23 -7.36 -2.10 -13.20
N VAL A 24 -8.64 -1.81 -13.04
CA VAL A 24 -9.78 -2.49 -13.66
C VAL A 24 -10.64 -1.43 -14.32
N SER A 25 -10.59 -1.40 -15.65
CA SER A 25 -11.25 -0.37 -16.47
C SER A 25 -12.77 -0.55 -16.55
N ASP A 26 -13.28 -1.76 -16.36
CA ASP A 26 -14.71 -2.04 -16.27
C ASP A 26 -15.25 -1.59 -14.90
N GLU A 27 -16.32 -0.81 -14.92
CA GLU A 27 -16.92 -0.22 -13.71
C GLU A 27 -17.67 -1.26 -12.89
N THR A 28 -18.46 -2.11 -13.55
CA THR A 28 -19.23 -3.17 -12.89
C THR A 28 -18.30 -4.18 -12.24
N VAL A 29 -17.22 -4.58 -12.93
CA VAL A 29 -16.22 -5.47 -12.34
C VAL A 29 -15.52 -4.82 -11.15
N ALA A 30 -15.23 -3.52 -11.21
CA ALA A 30 -14.60 -2.82 -10.10
C ALA A 30 -15.51 -2.74 -8.86
N GLU A 31 -16.81 -2.55 -9.05
CA GLU A 31 -17.82 -2.60 -7.99
C GLU A 31 -17.94 -4.00 -7.38
N ASP A 32 -17.97 -5.04 -8.20
CA ASP A 32 -18.02 -6.43 -7.74
C ASP A 32 -16.76 -6.79 -6.93
N LEU A 33 -15.58 -6.39 -7.39
CA LEU A 33 -14.33 -6.60 -6.67
C LEU A 33 -14.30 -5.84 -5.34
N LEU A 34 -14.82 -4.61 -5.30
CA LEU A 34 -14.93 -3.86 -4.06
C LEU A 34 -15.80 -4.61 -3.05
N GLN A 35 -16.95 -5.13 -3.48
CA GLN A 35 -17.83 -5.93 -2.63
C GLN A 35 -17.13 -7.20 -2.12
N GLU A 36 -16.44 -7.93 -2.99
CA GLU A 36 -15.68 -9.13 -2.62
C GLU A 36 -14.61 -8.83 -1.57
N VAL A 37 -13.90 -7.72 -1.71
CA VAL A 37 -12.90 -7.25 -0.75
C VAL A 37 -13.53 -7.01 0.62
N PHE A 38 -14.65 -6.30 0.69
CA PHE A 38 -15.33 -6.03 1.96
C PHE A 38 -15.91 -7.29 2.60
N LEU A 39 -16.37 -8.27 1.80
CA LEU A 39 -16.76 -9.58 2.30
C LEU A 39 -15.57 -10.31 2.94
N LYS A 40 -14.40 -10.31 2.29
CA LYS A 40 -13.16 -10.90 2.86
C LYS A 40 -12.72 -10.18 4.13
N ILE A 41 -12.83 -8.85 4.16
CA ILE A 41 -12.55 -8.04 5.36
C ILE A 41 -13.49 -8.43 6.51
N HIS A 42 -14.78 -8.58 6.24
CA HIS A 42 -15.76 -9.00 7.26
C HIS A 42 -15.45 -10.40 7.81
N GLN A 43 -15.11 -11.34 6.93
CA GLN A 43 -14.85 -12.73 7.30
C GLN A 43 -13.55 -12.91 8.10
N HIS A 44 -12.50 -12.16 7.76
CA HIS A 44 -11.16 -12.35 8.32
C HIS A 44 -10.70 -11.21 9.24
N GLY A 45 -11.50 -10.16 9.39
CA GLY A 45 -11.13 -8.96 10.14
C GLY A 45 -10.90 -9.21 11.63
N GLU A 46 -11.59 -10.20 12.21
CA GLU A 46 -11.38 -10.60 13.61
C GLU A 46 -10.03 -11.28 13.85
N GLU A 47 -9.39 -11.83 12.81
CA GLU A 47 -8.06 -12.45 12.93
C GLU A 47 -6.95 -11.39 13.04
N LEU A 48 -7.24 -10.14 12.71
CA LEU A 48 -6.27 -9.05 12.77
C LEU A 48 -6.07 -8.57 14.21
N ARG A 49 -5.04 -9.12 14.86
CA ARG A 49 -4.68 -8.79 16.25
C ARG A 49 -3.99 -7.43 16.42
N ASP A 50 -3.47 -6.85 15.35
CA ASP A 50 -2.71 -5.60 15.38
C ASP A 50 -3.36 -4.54 14.48
N ALA A 51 -4.01 -3.55 15.11
CA ALA A 51 -4.69 -2.46 14.43
C ALA A 51 -3.73 -1.60 13.57
N LYS A 52 -2.43 -1.57 13.89
CA LYS A 52 -1.43 -0.84 13.09
C LYS A 52 -1.21 -1.45 11.70
N LYS A 53 -1.60 -2.71 11.51
CA LYS A 53 -1.46 -3.44 10.24
C LYS A 53 -2.76 -3.51 9.44
N LEU A 54 -3.83 -2.86 9.91
CA LEU A 54 -5.14 -2.94 9.28
C LEU A 54 -5.11 -2.44 7.85
N GLU A 55 -4.57 -1.26 7.62
CA GLU A 55 -4.52 -0.63 6.31
C GLU A 55 -3.72 -1.49 5.30
N SER A 56 -2.51 -1.91 5.67
CA SER A 56 -1.69 -2.77 4.80
C SER A 56 -2.35 -4.12 4.52
N TRP A 57 -3.04 -4.70 5.51
CA TRP A 57 -3.79 -5.94 5.34
C TRP A 57 -4.98 -5.78 4.39
N ILE A 58 -5.75 -4.68 4.51
CA ILE A 58 -6.87 -4.34 3.61
C ILE A 58 -6.37 -4.23 2.16
N TYR A 59 -5.33 -3.42 1.91
CA TYR A 59 -4.78 -3.26 0.56
C TYR A 59 -4.21 -4.56 -0.01
N ARG A 60 -3.68 -5.44 0.85
CA ARG A 60 -3.25 -6.78 0.44
C ARG A 60 -4.43 -7.64 -0.04
N ILE A 61 -5.56 -7.62 0.67
CA ILE A 61 -6.79 -8.31 0.23
C ILE A 61 -7.26 -7.75 -1.11
N THR A 62 -7.32 -6.43 -1.26
CA THR A 62 -7.73 -5.76 -2.50
C THR A 62 -6.88 -6.15 -3.68
N ARG A 63 -5.56 -6.14 -3.50
CA ARG A 63 -4.60 -6.56 -4.53
C ARG A 63 -4.82 -8.02 -4.94
N ASN A 64 -4.97 -8.91 -3.97
CA ASN A 64 -5.18 -10.34 -4.24
C ASN A 64 -6.47 -10.56 -5.04
N ALA A 65 -7.56 -9.87 -4.69
CA ALA A 65 -8.81 -9.94 -5.44
C ALA A 65 -8.65 -9.51 -6.92
N ILE A 66 -7.91 -8.42 -7.18
CA ILE A 66 -7.61 -7.98 -8.55
C ILE A 66 -6.78 -9.03 -9.30
N ILE A 67 -5.76 -9.61 -8.66
CA ILE A 67 -4.91 -10.65 -9.26
C ILE A 67 -5.74 -11.89 -9.61
N ASP A 68 -6.60 -12.34 -8.69
CA ASP A 68 -7.45 -13.51 -8.88
C ASP A 68 -8.46 -13.28 -10.01
N PHE A 69 -9.02 -12.07 -10.13
CA PHE A 69 -9.84 -11.68 -11.27
C PHE A 69 -9.08 -11.82 -12.59
N TYR A 70 -7.90 -11.21 -12.73
CA TYR A 70 -7.13 -11.32 -13.97
C TYR A 70 -6.63 -12.73 -14.28
N ARG A 71 -6.37 -13.54 -13.25
CA ARG A 71 -6.07 -14.98 -13.40
C ARG A 71 -7.26 -15.77 -13.91
N SER A 72 -8.48 -15.49 -13.44
CA SER A 72 -9.69 -16.19 -13.87
C SER A 72 -10.17 -15.77 -15.27
N VAL A 73 -9.93 -14.51 -15.66
CA VAL A 73 -10.20 -13.99 -17.00
C VAL A 73 -9.24 -14.56 -18.05
N ARG A 74 -8.05 -15.02 -17.66
CA ARG A 74 -7.15 -15.79 -18.52
C ARG A 74 -7.38 -17.29 -18.32
N PRO A 75 -8.26 -17.94 -19.10
CA PRO A 75 -8.17 -19.38 -19.24
C PRO A 75 -6.78 -19.72 -19.82
N THR A 76 -6.25 -20.89 -19.49
CA THR A 76 -4.92 -21.41 -19.83
C THR A 76 -4.66 -21.58 -21.33
N SER A 77 -4.98 -20.60 -22.17
CA SER A 77 -4.77 -20.62 -23.62
C SER A 77 -4.12 -19.34 -24.13
N SER A 78 -3.06 -19.57 -24.89
CA SER A 78 -2.31 -18.64 -25.72
C SER A 78 -1.20 -17.84 -25.04
N LEU A 79 0.03 -18.29 -25.29
CA LEU A 79 1.27 -17.52 -25.19
C LEU A 79 1.39 -16.43 -26.29
N ASP A 80 0.37 -16.25 -27.14
CA ASP A 80 0.41 -15.34 -28.28
C ASP A 80 -0.84 -14.44 -28.28
N ALA A 81 -0.76 -13.29 -27.61
CA ALA A 81 -1.65 -12.16 -27.85
C ALA A 81 -0.87 -10.85 -27.63
N PRO A 82 -0.70 -10.00 -28.66
CA PRO A 82 -0.06 -8.70 -28.53
C PRO A 82 -1.05 -7.72 -27.88
N GLY A 83 -1.15 -7.85 -26.58
CA GLY A 83 -1.96 -7.03 -25.69
C GLY A 83 -1.37 -7.17 -24.31
N VAL A 84 -0.09 -6.86 -24.20
CA VAL A 84 0.64 -6.82 -22.93
C VAL A 84 0.06 -5.66 -22.14
N VAL A 85 -1.07 -5.90 -21.47
CA VAL A 85 -1.25 -5.29 -20.16
C VAL A 85 -0.18 -5.97 -19.33
N GLU A 86 0.98 -5.33 -19.25
CA GLU A 86 1.91 -5.53 -18.16
C GLU A 86 1.03 -5.42 -16.91
N LEU A 87 0.66 -6.57 -16.33
CA LEU A 87 0.34 -6.57 -14.92
C LEU A 87 1.55 -5.89 -14.29
N PRO A 88 1.38 -4.79 -13.53
CA PRO A 88 2.48 -4.28 -12.74
C PRO A 88 3.03 -5.48 -11.99
N GLU A 89 4.27 -5.86 -12.32
CA GLU A 89 5.04 -6.85 -11.57
C GLU A 89 4.81 -6.49 -10.11
N GLU A 90 4.16 -7.40 -9.37
CA GLU A 90 3.84 -7.28 -7.94
C GLU A 90 3.96 -5.83 -7.43
N LEU A 91 3.03 -4.86 -7.63
CA LEU A 91 3.31 -3.40 -7.32
C LEU A 91 4.28 -3.33 -6.14
N SER A 92 5.55 -3.09 -6.46
CA SER A 92 6.63 -3.44 -5.54
C SER A 92 6.44 -2.53 -4.34
N ASP A 93 7.17 -2.78 -3.25
CA ASP A 93 7.26 -1.75 -2.21
C ASP A 93 7.56 -0.36 -2.83
N ASP A 94 8.16 -0.30 -4.03
CA ASP A 94 8.37 0.91 -4.83
C ASP A 94 7.12 1.70 -5.20
N ASP A 95 5.93 1.12 -5.39
CA ASP A 95 4.76 1.92 -5.77
C ASP A 95 4.19 2.68 -4.56
N ILE A 96 4.18 2.04 -3.38
CA ILE A 96 3.82 2.70 -2.11
C ILE A 96 4.90 3.70 -1.72
N VAL A 97 6.17 3.32 -1.86
CA VAL A 97 7.31 4.20 -1.61
C VAL A 97 7.29 5.39 -2.59
N SER A 98 6.99 5.20 -3.87
CA SER A 98 6.90 6.25 -4.89
C SER A 98 5.78 7.25 -4.60
N GLU A 99 4.63 6.79 -4.09
CA GLU A 99 3.53 7.66 -3.68
C GLU A 99 3.85 8.44 -2.39
N LEU A 100 4.57 7.84 -1.44
CA LEU A 100 4.93 8.46 -0.16
C LEU A 100 6.21 9.33 -0.22
N LEU A 101 7.13 9.03 -1.14
CA LEU A 101 8.43 9.70 -1.30
C LEU A 101 8.31 11.23 -1.45
N PRO A 102 7.36 11.79 -2.24
CA PRO A 102 7.16 13.23 -2.33
C PRO A 102 6.82 13.87 -0.98
N CYS A 103 5.94 13.24 -0.21
CA CYS A 103 5.51 13.71 1.11
C CYS A 103 6.66 13.64 2.13
N VAL A 104 7.37 12.51 2.17
CA VAL A 104 8.54 12.32 3.04
C VAL A 104 9.64 13.31 2.69
N ARG A 105 9.94 13.52 1.41
CA ARG A 105 10.94 14.49 0.96
C ARG A 105 10.56 15.92 1.33
N ALA A 106 9.28 16.28 1.23
CA ALA A 106 8.81 17.60 1.65
C ALA A 106 8.98 17.83 3.16
N MET A 107 8.67 16.82 3.98
CA MET A 107 8.86 16.88 5.44
C MET A 107 10.34 16.99 5.81
N VAL A 108 11.20 16.16 5.22
CA VAL A 108 12.65 16.17 5.47
C VAL A 108 13.29 17.49 5.03
N ASN A 109 12.81 18.09 3.93
CA ASN A 109 13.28 19.41 3.48
C ASN A 109 12.76 20.57 4.34
N GLY A 110 11.68 20.36 5.10
CA GLY A 110 11.14 21.35 6.03
C GLY A 110 11.83 21.36 7.40
N LEU A 111 12.73 20.40 7.66
CA LEU A 111 13.51 20.34 8.89
C LEU A 111 14.64 21.38 8.91
N SER A 112 15.10 21.71 10.11
CA SER A 112 16.33 22.47 10.26
C SER A 112 17.52 21.67 9.70
N GLU A 113 18.59 22.37 9.30
CA GLU A 113 19.80 21.71 8.77
C GLU A 113 20.35 20.67 9.77
N GLN A 114 20.27 21.00 11.07
CA GLN A 114 20.78 20.17 12.15
C GLN A 114 19.95 18.89 12.34
N ASP A 115 18.63 18.98 12.26
CA ASP A 115 17.73 17.81 12.37
C ASP A 115 17.81 16.93 11.12
N ARG A 116 17.94 17.54 9.93
CA ARG A 116 18.10 16.81 8.68
C ARG A 116 19.42 16.03 8.67
N GLN A 117 20.50 16.65 9.12
CA GLN A 117 21.80 15.95 9.25
C GLN A 117 21.72 14.80 10.23
N ALA A 118 21.06 14.96 11.38
CA ALA A 118 20.86 13.89 12.34
C ALA A 118 20.20 12.67 11.69
N ILE A 119 19.08 12.86 11.00
CA ILE A 119 18.35 11.77 10.34
C ILE A 119 19.20 11.09 9.26
N VAL A 120 19.88 11.86 8.41
CA VAL A 120 20.72 11.28 7.34
C VAL A 120 21.88 10.48 7.91
N LEU A 121 22.55 11.00 8.94
CA LEU A 121 23.72 10.37 9.51
C LEU A 121 23.36 9.10 10.29
N THR A 122 22.25 9.10 11.05
CA THR A 122 21.87 7.93 11.84
C THR A 122 21.17 6.87 11.01
N GLU A 123 20.18 7.26 10.19
CA GLU A 123 19.32 6.29 9.49
C GLU A 123 19.90 5.83 8.15
N TYR A 124 20.59 6.72 7.41
CA TYR A 124 21.15 6.36 6.10
C TYR A 124 22.62 5.97 6.16
N GLN A 125 23.42 6.61 7.03
CA GLN A 125 24.85 6.32 7.17
C GLN A 125 25.18 5.40 8.35
N GLY A 126 24.16 5.04 9.15
CA GLY A 126 24.28 4.04 10.22
C GLY A 126 25.06 4.50 11.45
N LEU A 127 25.28 5.81 11.63
CA LEU A 127 25.89 6.31 12.86
C LEU A 127 24.96 6.05 14.05
N THR A 128 25.52 5.61 15.16
CA THR A 128 24.76 5.57 16.41
C THR A 128 24.47 6.99 16.90
N GLN A 129 23.39 7.16 17.65
CA GLN A 129 23.02 8.46 18.23
C GLN A 129 24.15 9.05 19.10
N LYS A 130 24.96 8.18 19.71
CA LYS A 130 26.13 8.57 20.51
C LYS A 130 27.26 9.12 19.64
N GLU A 131 27.59 8.44 18.54
CA GLU A 131 28.61 8.89 17.59
C GLU A 131 28.19 10.18 16.88
N TYR A 132 26.89 10.34 16.59
CA TYR A 132 26.37 11.59 16.06
C TYR A 132 26.57 12.75 17.05
N GLY A 133 26.20 12.57 18.33
CA GLY A 133 26.42 13.57 19.38
C GLY A 133 27.89 14.00 19.49
N GLU A 134 28.81 13.04 19.50
CA GLU A 134 30.25 13.30 19.49
C GLU A 134 30.72 14.02 18.21
N HIS A 135 30.13 13.71 17.05
CA HIS A 135 30.43 14.32 15.76
C HIS A 135 29.94 15.77 15.64
N VAL A 136 28.80 16.12 16.24
CA VAL A 136 28.26 17.50 16.22
C VAL A 136 28.57 18.31 17.49
N GLY A 137 29.27 17.71 18.46
CA GLY A 137 29.70 18.38 19.70
C GLY A 137 28.58 18.61 20.71
N LEU A 138 27.58 17.72 20.75
CA LEU A 138 26.44 17.73 21.68
C LEU A 138 26.61 16.70 22.80
#